data_AF-A0AA96LRL5-F1
#
_entry.id   AF-A0AA96LRL5-F1
#
_cell.length_a   1.000
_cell.length_b   1.000
_cell.length_c   1.000
_cell.angle_alpha   90.00
_cell.angle_beta   90.00
_cell.angle_gamma   90.00
#
_symmetry.space_group_name_H-M   'P 1'
#
loop_
_entity.id
_entity.type
_entity.pdbx_description
1 polymer ?
#
loop_
_entity_poly.entity_id
_entity_poly.type
_entity_poly.pdbx_seq_one_letter_code
_entity_poly.pdbx_strand_id
1 'polypeptide(L)' 'MIKYICRHCHTFVGEINQRAITEQQLGFHFLTPDERRDIISYNTNGDVTVRVVCDYCHEALEANPELSLLASPLQ' A
#
# COMPACT_ATOMS: atom_id res chain seq x y z
N MET A 1 10.82 -6.32 8.19
CA MET A 1 10.47 -6.80 6.83
C MET A 1 9.40 -5.87 6.26
N ILE A 2 9.29 -5.75 4.93
CA ILE A 2 8.30 -4.84 4.31
C ILE A 2 7.19 -5.68 3.65
N LYS A 3 5.93 -5.38 3.95
CA LYS A 3 4.76 -6.07 3.41
C LYS A 3 3.89 -5.09 2.62
N TYR A 4 3.45 -5.49 1.44
CA TYR A 4 2.55 -4.73 0.59
C TYR A 4 1.15 -5.33 0.69
N ILE A 5 0.19 -4.53 1.11
CA ILE A 5 -1.20 -4.94 1.32
C ILE A 5 -2.11 -3.99 0.54
N CYS A 6 -3.12 -4.54 -0.14
CA CYS A 6 -4.08 -3.71 -0.85
C CYS A 6 -4.92 -2.88 0.13
N ARG A 7 -5.08 -1.58 -0.14
CA ARG A 7 -5.89 -0.68 0.70
C ARG A 7 -7.40 -0.88 0.55
N HIS A 8 -7.85 -1.54 -0.52
CA HIS A 8 -9.27 -1.71 -0.82
C HIS A 8 -9.80 -3.09 -0.44
N CYS A 9 -9.08 -4.15 -0.79
CA CYS A 9 -9.50 -5.53 -0.53
C CYS A 9 -8.66 -6.23 0.54
N HIS A 10 -7.64 -5.57 1.11
CA HIS A 10 -6.73 -6.13 2.12
C HIS A 10 -5.94 -7.37 1.69
N THR A 11 -5.96 -7.71 0.39
CA THR A 11 -5.15 -8.80 -0.17
C THR A 11 -3.66 -8.50 -0.01
N PHE A 12 -2.91 -9.52 0.41
CA PHE A 12 -1.45 -9.49 0.42
C PHE A 12 -0.92 -9.48 -1.02
N VAL A 13 -0.15 -8.45 -1.37
CA VAL A 13 0.42 -8.26 -2.71
C VAL A 13 1.83 -8.84 -2.79
N GLY A 14 2.61 -8.70 -1.72
CA GLY A 14 3.98 -9.22 -1.68
C GLY A 14 4.77 -8.72 -0.48
N GLU A 15 6.00 -9.19 -0.36
CA GLU A 15 6.91 -8.80 0.70
C GLU A 15 8.35 -8.66 0.21
N ILE A 16 9.10 -7.80 0.88
CA ILE A 16 10.53 -7.64 0.65
C ILE A 16 11.28 -7.93 1.95
N ASN A 17 12.08 -8.99 1.90
CA ASN A 17 12.92 -9.48 2.99
C ASN A 17 14.38 -9.10 2.74
N GLN A 18 14.71 -7.81 2.92
CA GLN A 18 16.10 -7.34 2.88
C GLN A 18 16.39 -6.46 4.09
N ARG A 19 17.54 -6.70 4.73
CA ARG A 19 17.95 -6.03 5.98
C ARG A 19 18.37 -4.57 5.79
N ALA A 20 18.65 -4.13 4.56
CA ALA A 20 19.28 -2.83 4.28
C ALA A 20 18.65 -2.11 3.07
N ILE A 21 17.34 -2.20 2.89
CA ILE A 21 16.65 -1.35 1.91
C ILE A 21 16.42 0.02 2.51
N THR A 22 16.78 1.07 1.77
CA THR A 22 16.50 2.44 2.16
C THR A 22 15.16 2.91 1.60
N GLU A 23 14.56 3.91 2.26
CA GLU A 23 13.32 4.56 1.81
C GLU A 23 13.46 5.19 0.42
N GLN A 24 14.67 5.57 0.05
CA GLN A 24 14.98 6.13 -1.25
C GLN A 24 14.87 5.06 -2.35
N GLN A 25 15.35 3.84 -2.10
CA GLN A 25 15.20 2.70 -3.03
C GLN A 25 13.74 2.26 -3.20
N LEU A 26 12.92 2.47 -2.17
CA LEU A 26 11.49 2.18 -2.20
C LEU A 26 10.66 3.32 -2.80
N GLY A 27 11.29 4.47 -3.10
CA GLY A 27 10.58 5.64 -3.61
C GLY A 27 9.74 6.37 -2.57
N PHE A 28 9.80 6.00 -1.28
CA PHE A 28 8.98 6.64 -0.22
C PHE A 28 9.36 8.10 0.03
N HIS A 29 10.53 8.53 -0.43
CA HIS A 29 10.95 9.92 -0.40
C HIS A 29 10.10 10.86 -1.28
N PHE A 30 9.32 10.31 -2.22
CA PHE A 30 8.36 11.08 -3.01
C PHE A 30 7.04 11.34 -2.27
N LEU A 31 6.78 10.62 -1.17
CA LEU A 31 5.57 10.81 -0.38
C LEU A 31 5.71 12.02 0.54
N THR A 32 4.67 12.84 0.57
CA THR A 32 4.50 13.85 1.60
C THR A 32 4.33 13.19 2.99
N PRO A 33 4.57 13.92 4.09
CA PRO A 33 4.36 13.38 5.44
C PRO A 33 2.92 12.86 5.68
N ASP A 34 1.92 13.50 5.06
CA ASP A 34 0.52 13.09 5.16
C ASP A 34 0.26 11.78 4.43
N GLU A 35 0.68 11.67 3.17
CA GLU A 35 0.58 10.44 2.39
C GLU A 35 1.32 9.30 3.07
N ARG A 36 2.50 9.57 3.63
CA ARG A 36 3.29 8.59 4.35
C ARG A 36 2.56 8.03 5.56
N ARG A 37 1.80 8.85 6.30
CA ARG A 37 0.98 8.39 7.43
C ARG A 37 -0.20 7.54 7.00
N ASP A 38 -0.77 7.81 5.82
CA ASP A 38 -1.88 7.02 5.28
C ASP A 38 -1.42 5.69 4.66
N ILE A 39 -0.29 5.72 3.95
CA ILE A 39 0.23 4.63 3.14
C ILE A 39 1.12 3.68 3.95
N ILE A 40 1.94 4.20 4.87
CA ILE A 40 2.98 3.42 5.56
C ILE A 40 2.66 3.27 7.05
N SER A 41 2.64 2.03 7.53
CA SER A 41 2.47 1.69 8.94
C SER A 41 3.67 0.94 9.47
N TYR A 42 4.26 1.45 10.55
CA TYR A 42 5.39 0.82 11.23
C TYR A 42 4.87 -0.02 12.42
N ASN A 43 5.15 -1.31 12.41
CA ASN A 43 4.78 -2.24 13.48
C ASN A 43 5.85 -2.25 14.57
N THR A 44 5.43 -2.55 15.81
CA THR A 44 6.31 -2.64 16.98
C THR A 44 7.42 -3.68 16.86
N ASN A 45 7.23 -4.69 16.00
CA ASN A 45 8.19 -5.75 15.73
C ASN A 45 9.27 -5.35 14.69
N GLY A 46 9.25 -4.11 14.19
CA GLY A 46 10.17 -3.64 13.13
C GLY A 46 9.73 -4.01 11.71
N ASP A 47 8.50 -4.51 11.56
CA ASP A 47 7.89 -4.72 10.25
C ASP A 47 7.22 -3.44 9.74
N VAL A 48 7.28 -3.23 8.43
CA VAL A 48 6.65 -2.11 7.74
C VAL A 48 5.54 -2.66 6.87
N THR A 49 4.36 -2.06 6.96
CA THR A 49 3.23 -2.34 6.06
C THR A 49 3.01 -1.16 5.15
N VAL A 50 2.94 -1.42 3.85
CA VAL A 50 2.75 -0.43 2.80
C VAL A 50 1.42 -0.72 2.14
N ARG A 51 0.52 0.26 2.15
CA ARG A 51 -0.80 0.17 1.53
C ARG A 51 -0.71 0.56 0.06
N VAL A 52 -1.11 -0.35 -0.82
CA VAL A 52 -1.09 -0.13 -2.28
C VAL A 52 -2.46 -0.45 -2.88
N VAL A 53 -2.64 -0.21 -4.17
CA VAL A 53 -3.79 -0.74 -4.92
C VAL A 53 -3.29 -1.96 -5.69
N CYS A 54 -3.91 -3.13 -5.49
CA CYS A 54 -3.56 -4.31 -6.29
C CYS A 54 -4.15 -4.23 -7.70
N ASP A 55 -3.61 -5.00 -8.64
CA ASP A 55 -4.01 -5.00 -10.05
C ASP A 55 -5.53 -5.16 -10.22
N TYR A 56 -6.15 -6.07 -9.48
CA TYR A 56 -7.60 -6.28 -9.52
C TYR A 56 -8.40 -5.02 -9.10
N CYS A 57 -7.99 -4.37 -8.01
CA CYS A 57 -8.65 -3.14 -7.57
C CYS A 57 -8.40 -1.98 -8.53
N HIS A 58 -7.22 -1.94 -9.14
CA HIS A 58 -6.87 -0.94 -10.15
C HIS A 58 -7.75 -1.09 -11.40
N GLU A 59 -7.83 -2.30 -11.96
CA GLU A 59 -8.71 -2.59 -13.11
C GLU A 59 -10.18 -2.28 -12.81
N ALA A 60 -10.66 -2.63 -11.61
CA ALA A 60 -12.03 -2.33 -11.21
C ALA A 60 -12.31 -0.82 -11.12
N LEU A 61 -11.36 -0.03 -10.58
CA LEU A 61 -11.46 1.42 -10.47
C LEU A 61 -11.36 2.11 -11.84
N GLU A 62 -10.53 1.61 -12.76
CA GLU A 62 -10.47 2.12 -14.12
C GLU A 62 -11.75 1.84 -14.90
N ALA A 63 -12.33 0.64 -14.72
CA ALA A 63 -13.58 0.27 -15.36
C ALA A 63 -14.81 0.98 -14.74
N ASN A 64 -14.77 1.29 -13.44
CA ASN A 64 -15.88 1.87 -12.68
C ASN A 64 -15.34 2.95 -11.71
N PRO A 65 -15.07 4.19 -12.19
CA PRO A 65 -14.46 5.25 -11.40
C PRO A 65 -15.26 5.62 -10.14
N GLU A 66 -16.57 5.41 -10.13
CA GLU A 66 -17.47 5.66 -9.00
C GLU A 66 -17.13 4.83 -7.76
N LEU A 67 -16.43 3.70 -7.93
CA LEU A 67 -15.97 2.87 -6.83
C LEU A 67 -14.97 3.60 -5.91
N SER A 68 -14.33 4.67 -6.40
CA SER A 68 -13.44 5.52 -5.60
C SER A 68 -14.16 6.25 -4.45
N LEU A 69 -15.49 6.39 -4.53
CA LEU A 69 -16.31 7.02 -3.49
C LEU A 69 -16.61 6.08 -2.32
N LEU A 70 -16.35 4.78 -2.49
CA LEU A 70 -16.59 3.75 -1.49
C LEU A 70 -15.31 3.50 -0.69
N ALA A 71 -15.45 3.43 0.64
CA ALA A 71 -14.31 3.12 1.51
C ALA A 71 -13.73 1.71 1.25
N SER A 72 -14.57 0.79 0.76
CA SER A 72 -14.20 -0.60 0.50
C SER A 72 -14.97 -1.13 -0.72
N PRO A 73 -14.55 -0.78 -1.95
CA PRO A 73 -15.34 -1.00 -3.17
C PRO A 73 -15.51 -2.46 -3.61
N LEU A 74 -14.74 -3.39 -3.06
CA LEU A 74 -14.63 -4.78 -3.54
C LEU A 74 -14.71 -5.81 -2.41
N GLN A 75 -15.36 -5.47 -1.29
CA GLN A 75 -15.60 -6.39 -0.16
C GLN A 75 -16.96 -7.07 -0.24
#